data_AF-A0A968J023-F1
#
_entry.id   AF-A0A968J023-F1
#
_cell.length_a   1.000
_cell.length_b   1.000
_cell.length_c   1.000
_cell.angle_alpha   90.00
_cell.angle_beta   90.00
_cell.angle_gamma   90.00
#
_symmetry.space_group_name_H-M   'P 1'
#
loop_
_entity.id
_entity.type
_entity.pdbx_description
1 polymer ?
#
loop_
_entity_poly.entity_id
_entity_poly.type
_entity_poly.pdbx_seq_one_letter_code
_entity_poly.pdbx_strand_id
1 'polypeptide(L)'
;FLAVQDGIYDMFDAGSPASPSVEEVAEDGATANRIAAAFNSGGVADATATDSPLMPGQSQSVSFLVDPDNPLTQYLSFMTMVIPSNDAFIGDDNPQAIDLFDSAGNLIVRSGGNAVIVMGSQVWDAGTEVNDEIFENTAFLPDMPIFPGQTVPDTGVPEGGVIELHPGLQGSLGFGGEVGNVLSAFPGADFTEPGALIMEISITPGG
;
A
#
# COMPACT_ATOMS: atom_id res chain seq x y z
N PHE A 1 -2.31 -2.20 -6.08
CA PHE A 1 -3.65 -2.81 -6.19
C PHE A 1 -4.71 -1.74 -5.97
N LEU A 2 -5.77 -1.74 -6.78
CA LEU A 2 -6.95 -0.89 -6.61
C LEU A 2 -8.22 -1.69 -6.96
N ALA A 3 -9.32 -1.44 -6.26
CA ALA A 3 -10.62 -2.04 -6.55
C ALA A 3 -11.78 -1.07 -6.29
N VAL A 4 -12.85 -1.18 -7.08
CA VAL A 4 -14.12 -0.51 -6.82
C VAL A 4 -15.10 -1.50 -6.19
N GLN A 5 -15.70 -1.10 -5.07
CA GLN A 5 -16.33 -2.03 -4.13
C GLN A 5 -17.54 -1.44 -3.40
N ASP A 6 -18.19 -2.26 -2.57
CA ASP A 6 -19.54 -2.08 -2.01
C ASP A 6 -19.65 -1.42 -0.62
N GLY A 7 -18.53 -1.10 -0.01
CA GLY A 7 -18.38 -0.57 1.35
C GLY A 7 -18.39 -1.66 2.42
N ILE A 8 -18.36 -2.94 2.02
CA ILE A 8 -18.34 -4.13 2.89
C ILE A 8 -17.09 -4.95 2.64
N TYR A 9 -16.62 -5.06 1.39
CA TYR A 9 -15.36 -5.71 1.06
C TYR A 9 -14.21 -5.04 1.81
N ASP A 10 -13.55 -5.82 2.67
CA ASP A 10 -12.44 -5.39 3.49
C ASP A 10 -11.20 -6.23 3.18
N MET A 11 -10.05 -5.57 3.00
CA MET A 11 -8.80 -6.22 2.62
C MET A 11 -8.04 -6.75 3.82
N PHE A 12 -8.09 -6.02 4.93
CA PHE A 12 -7.34 -6.31 6.14
C PHE A 12 -7.91 -5.54 7.33
N ASP A 13 -7.71 -6.09 8.53
CA ASP A 13 -8.03 -5.42 9.79
C ASP A 13 -6.75 -5.23 10.61
N ALA A 14 -6.47 -4.01 11.06
CA ALA A 14 -5.40 -3.77 12.02
C ALA A 14 -5.60 -4.62 13.30
N GLY A 15 -4.53 -5.28 13.76
CA GLY A 15 -4.56 -6.24 14.87
C GLY A 15 -4.94 -7.67 14.48
N SER A 16 -5.18 -7.94 13.20
CA SER A 16 -5.38 -9.29 12.66
C SER A 16 -4.17 -9.76 11.84
N PRO A 17 -3.92 -11.09 11.73
CA PRO A 17 -2.90 -11.60 10.82
C PRO A 17 -3.21 -11.24 9.36
N ALA A 18 -2.17 -10.94 8.58
CA ALA A 18 -2.30 -10.74 7.14
C ALA A 18 -2.89 -11.98 6.45
N SER A 19 -3.78 -11.76 5.49
CA SER A 19 -4.18 -12.83 4.56
C SER A 19 -3.01 -13.16 3.63
N PRO A 20 -2.94 -14.38 3.05
CA PRO A 20 -1.84 -14.74 2.13
C PRO A 20 -1.66 -13.74 0.97
N SER A 21 -2.76 -13.19 0.43
CA SER A 21 -2.66 -12.21 -0.65
C SER A 21 -2.45 -10.76 -0.16
N VAL A 22 -2.46 -10.49 1.15
CA VAL A 22 -1.94 -9.23 1.73
C VAL A 22 -0.43 -9.39 1.90
N GLU A 23 0.03 -10.49 2.49
CA GLU A 23 1.44 -10.88 2.62
C GLU A 23 2.18 -10.76 1.28
N GLU A 24 1.67 -11.40 0.21
CA GLU A 24 2.27 -11.29 -1.14
C GLU A 24 2.38 -9.84 -1.67
N VAL A 25 1.46 -8.95 -1.32
CA VAL A 25 1.54 -7.54 -1.73
C VAL A 25 2.54 -6.79 -0.86
N ALA A 26 2.55 -7.06 0.44
CA ALA A 26 3.39 -6.41 1.41
C ALA A 26 4.87 -6.79 1.26
N GLU A 27 5.16 -8.05 0.91
CA GLU A 27 6.53 -8.55 0.80
C GLU A 27 7.13 -8.42 -0.60
N ASP A 28 6.31 -8.55 -1.65
CA ASP A 28 6.81 -8.64 -3.03
C ASP A 28 6.17 -7.64 -4.00
N GLY A 29 5.16 -6.90 -3.56
CA GLY A 29 4.29 -6.14 -4.46
C GLY A 29 3.51 -7.02 -5.44
N ALA A 30 3.37 -8.32 -5.17
CA ALA A 30 2.68 -9.27 -6.03
C ALA A 30 1.17 -9.15 -5.88
N THR A 31 0.49 -8.62 -6.90
CA THR A 31 -0.95 -8.27 -6.81
C THR A 31 -1.90 -9.29 -7.42
N ALA A 32 -1.40 -10.34 -8.07
CA ALA A 32 -2.23 -11.27 -8.83
C ALA A 32 -3.25 -12.01 -7.95
N ASN A 33 -2.80 -12.60 -6.83
CA ASN A 33 -3.73 -13.27 -5.91
C ASN A 33 -4.57 -12.26 -5.12
N ARG A 34 -4.08 -11.04 -4.90
CA ARG A 34 -4.89 -9.96 -4.30
C ARG A 34 -6.10 -9.60 -5.16
N ILE A 35 -5.89 -9.46 -6.47
CA ILE A 35 -6.96 -9.24 -7.46
C ILE A 35 -7.93 -10.42 -7.48
N ALA A 36 -7.41 -11.65 -7.53
CA ALA A 36 -8.26 -12.84 -7.50
C ALA A 36 -9.10 -12.92 -6.22
N ALA A 37 -8.50 -12.64 -5.06
CA ALA A 37 -9.19 -12.65 -3.77
C ALA A 37 -10.25 -11.54 -3.68
N ALA A 38 -10.00 -10.36 -4.26
CA ALA A 38 -11.01 -9.31 -4.37
C ALA A 38 -12.25 -9.80 -5.15
N PHE A 39 -12.07 -10.37 -6.34
CA PHE A 39 -13.19 -10.92 -7.11
C PHE A 39 -13.91 -12.07 -6.40
N ASN A 40 -13.16 -12.94 -5.71
CA ASN A 40 -13.72 -14.06 -4.97
C ASN A 40 -14.58 -13.63 -3.76
N SER A 41 -14.40 -12.40 -3.25
CA SER A 41 -15.25 -11.86 -2.18
C SER A 41 -16.70 -11.64 -2.64
N GLY A 42 -16.91 -11.38 -3.93
CA GLY A 42 -18.19 -10.95 -4.49
C GLY A 42 -18.59 -9.49 -4.19
N GLY A 43 -17.78 -8.76 -3.42
CA GLY A 43 -18.03 -7.36 -3.02
C GLY A 43 -17.36 -6.30 -3.91
N VAL A 44 -16.68 -6.72 -4.99
CA VAL A 44 -16.00 -5.81 -5.93
C VAL A 44 -16.62 -5.93 -7.32
N ALA A 45 -16.79 -4.80 -8.02
CA ALA A 45 -17.17 -4.83 -9.43
C ALA A 45 -15.97 -5.01 -10.34
N ASP A 46 -14.83 -4.42 -9.98
CA ASP A 46 -13.59 -4.48 -10.74
C ASP A 46 -12.38 -4.27 -9.83
N ALA A 47 -11.25 -4.85 -10.21
CA ALA A 47 -9.99 -4.79 -9.47
C ALA A 47 -8.79 -4.93 -10.42
N THR A 48 -7.77 -4.10 -10.22
CA THR A 48 -6.58 -4.07 -11.06
C THR A 48 -5.36 -3.58 -10.27
N ALA A 49 -4.20 -3.52 -10.92
CA ALA A 49 -2.97 -2.97 -10.37
C ALA A 49 -2.18 -2.23 -11.46
N THR A 50 -1.18 -1.48 -11.01
CA THR A 50 -0.18 -0.86 -11.88
C THR A 50 0.99 -1.81 -12.10
N ASP A 51 1.66 -1.70 -13.24
CA ASP A 51 2.65 -2.70 -13.70
C ASP A 51 4.05 -2.54 -13.11
N SER A 52 4.32 -1.44 -12.38
CA SER A 52 5.64 -1.19 -11.79
C SER A 52 5.54 -0.42 -10.47
N PRO A 53 6.61 -0.42 -9.65
CA PRO A 53 6.72 0.47 -8.52
C PRO A 53 6.50 1.94 -8.88
N LEU A 54 5.88 2.68 -7.96
CA LEU A 54 5.72 4.12 -8.06
C LEU A 54 6.95 4.81 -7.46
N MET A 55 7.83 5.36 -8.30
CA MET A 55 9.00 6.09 -7.81
C MET A 55 8.63 7.51 -7.34
N PRO A 56 9.43 8.13 -6.46
CA PRO A 56 9.20 9.50 -6.02
C PRO A 56 8.99 10.48 -7.18
N GLY A 57 7.90 11.26 -7.11
CA GLY A 57 7.52 12.24 -8.13
C GLY A 57 6.91 11.67 -9.41
N GLN A 58 6.75 10.35 -9.51
CA GLN A 58 6.01 9.72 -10.60
C GLN A 58 4.52 9.62 -10.28
N SER A 59 3.74 9.37 -11.32
CA SER A 59 2.31 9.09 -11.24
C SER A 59 2.00 7.90 -12.14
N GLN A 60 1.09 7.05 -11.68
CA GLN A 60 0.49 5.98 -12.48
C GLN A 60 -1.03 6.09 -12.40
N SER A 61 -1.74 5.49 -13.34
CA SER A 61 -3.20 5.60 -13.41
C SER A 61 -3.81 4.30 -13.91
N VAL A 62 -4.98 4.00 -13.37
CA VAL A 62 -5.90 2.96 -13.84
C VAL A 62 -7.26 3.61 -14.08
N SER A 63 -8.17 2.90 -14.76
CA SER A 63 -9.51 3.42 -15.04
C SER A 63 -10.54 2.36 -14.70
N PHE A 64 -11.60 2.79 -14.03
CA PHE A 64 -12.75 1.96 -13.67
C PHE A 64 -14.02 2.53 -14.31
N LEU A 65 -14.92 1.66 -14.72
CA LEU A 65 -16.30 2.04 -15.02
C LEU A 65 -17.11 1.95 -13.74
N VAL A 66 -17.67 3.06 -13.29
CA VAL A 66 -18.42 3.16 -12.04
C VAL A 66 -19.81 3.71 -12.29
N ASP A 67 -20.79 3.23 -11.53
CA ASP A 67 -22.20 3.61 -11.65
C ASP A 67 -22.76 3.87 -10.24
N PRO A 68 -23.32 5.08 -9.96
CA PRO A 68 -23.90 5.38 -8.65
C PRO A 68 -25.07 4.45 -8.29
N ASP A 69 -25.75 3.84 -9.27
CA ASP A 69 -26.84 2.89 -9.04
C ASP A 69 -26.34 1.44 -8.83
N ASN A 70 -25.05 1.16 -9.09
CA ASN A 70 -24.45 -0.15 -8.85
C ASN A 70 -23.81 -0.22 -7.45
N PRO A 71 -24.34 -1.05 -6.54
CA PRO A 71 -23.79 -1.13 -5.18
C PRO A 71 -22.34 -1.60 -5.13
N LEU A 72 -21.81 -2.29 -6.15
CA LEU A 72 -20.42 -2.77 -6.16
C LEU A 72 -19.39 -1.72 -6.63
N THR A 73 -19.81 -0.48 -6.90
CA THR A 73 -18.91 0.59 -7.37
C THR A 73 -19.00 1.85 -6.51
N GLN A 74 -19.32 1.72 -5.23
CA GLN A 74 -19.61 2.86 -4.36
C GLN A 74 -18.37 3.43 -3.67
N TYR A 75 -17.34 2.61 -3.48
CA TYR A 75 -16.12 2.98 -2.78
C TYR A 75 -14.88 2.52 -3.55
N LEU A 76 -13.75 3.17 -3.30
CA LEU A 76 -12.43 2.77 -3.78
C LEU A 76 -11.63 2.17 -2.62
N SER A 77 -11.06 1.00 -2.85
CA SER A 77 -10.02 0.42 -1.99
C SER A 77 -8.70 0.31 -2.74
N PHE A 78 -7.59 0.42 -2.03
CA PHE A 78 -6.25 0.39 -2.57
C PHE A 78 -5.25 -0.27 -1.61
N MET A 79 -4.23 -0.88 -2.18
CA MET A 79 -3.10 -1.42 -1.41
C MET A 79 -1.83 -1.32 -2.24
N THR A 80 -0.72 -0.94 -1.62
CA THR A 80 0.61 -0.93 -2.25
C THR A 80 1.69 -1.25 -1.23
N MET A 81 2.71 -1.98 -1.68
CA MET A 81 3.97 -2.11 -0.94
C MET A 81 4.63 -0.74 -0.78
N VAL A 82 5.25 -0.51 0.37
CA VAL A 82 6.21 0.56 0.61
C VAL A 82 7.60 -0.05 0.46
N ILE A 83 8.40 0.49 -0.47
CA ILE A 83 9.74 -0.02 -0.75
C ILE A 83 10.79 1.05 -0.48
N PRO A 84 12.00 0.66 -0.05
CA PRO A 84 12.38 -0.70 0.38
C PRO A 84 11.79 -1.06 1.76
N SER A 85 11.37 -2.31 1.94
CA SER A 85 10.97 -2.89 3.23
C SER A 85 10.93 -4.43 3.16
N ASN A 86 10.77 -5.09 4.29
CA ASN A 86 10.44 -6.52 4.35
C ASN A 86 8.95 -6.70 4.01
N ASP A 87 8.05 -6.07 4.76
CA ASP A 87 6.61 -6.25 4.62
C ASP A 87 5.80 -4.96 4.90
N ALA A 88 6.40 -3.79 4.64
CA ALA A 88 5.73 -2.52 4.81
C ALA A 88 4.73 -2.27 3.67
N PHE A 89 3.52 -1.82 4.00
CA PHE A 89 2.51 -1.50 3.00
C PHE A 89 1.63 -0.32 3.42
N ILE A 90 0.84 0.18 2.47
CA ILE A 90 -0.23 1.14 2.70
C ILE A 90 -1.51 0.55 2.11
N GLY A 91 -2.62 0.70 2.83
CA GLY A 91 -3.96 0.45 2.30
C GLY A 91 -5.05 1.02 3.20
N ASP A 92 -6.29 0.97 2.74
CA ASP A 92 -7.47 1.34 3.53
C ASP A 92 -7.97 0.18 4.40
N ASP A 93 -7.81 0.33 5.72
CA ASP A 93 -8.40 -0.53 6.77
C ASP A 93 -9.91 -0.29 6.94
N ASN A 94 -10.39 0.91 6.55
CA ASN A 94 -11.82 1.21 6.55
C ASN A 94 -12.35 1.12 5.12
N PRO A 95 -13.22 0.14 4.79
CA PRO A 95 -13.73 -0.06 3.44
C PRO A 95 -14.64 1.09 2.95
N GLN A 96 -14.99 2.04 3.81
CA GLN A 96 -15.78 3.23 3.44
C GLN A 96 -14.96 4.52 3.46
N ALA A 97 -13.62 4.43 3.54
CA ALA A 97 -12.74 5.59 3.63
C ALA A 97 -12.75 6.49 2.39
N ILE A 98 -13.00 5.93 1.20
CA ILE A 98 -12.97 6.66 -0.08
C ILE A 98 -14.26 6.39 -0.86
N ASP A 99 -15.29 7.21 -0.62
CA ASP A 99 -16.57 7.19 -1.32
C ASP A 99 -16.46 7.75 -2.75
N LEU A 100 -17.03 7.08 -3.75
CA LEU A 100 -16.92 7.53 -5.15
C LEU A 100 -17.99 8.56 -5.53
N PHE A 101 -19.16 8.53 -4.88
CA PHE A 101 -20.30 9.35 -5.25
C PHE A 101 -20.84 10.17 -4.07
N ASP A 102 -21.30 11.39 -4.37
CA ASP A 102 -22.03 12.21 -3.40
C ASP A 102 -23.48 11.72 -3.21
N SER A 103 -24.21 12.34 -2.28
CA SER A 103 -25.62 11.99 -2.01
C SER A 103 -26.59 12.17 -3.19
N ALA A 104 -26.16 12.87 -4.24
CA ALA A 104 -26.92 13.09 -5.47
C ALA A 104 -26.46 12.18 -6.63
N GLY A 105 -25.51 11.26 -6.38
CA GLY A 105 -24.98 10.33 -7.38
C GLY A 105 -23.93 10.92 -8.30
N ASN A 106 -23.38 12.10 -8.01
CA ASN A 106 -22.30 12.67 -8.80
C ASN A 106 -20.95 12.12 -8.35
N LEU A 107 -20.04 11.85 -9.30
CA LEU A 107 -18.67 11.46 -8.98
C LEU A 107 -17.98 12.55 -8.14
N ILE A 108 -17.43 12.17 -7.00
CA ILE A 108 -16.60 13.04 -6.17
C ILE A 108 -15.22 13.15 -6.79
N VAL A 109 -14.94 14.30 -7.40
CA VAL A 109 -13.62 14.59 -7.97
C VAL A 109 -12.64 14.92 -6.85
N ARG A 110 -11.59 14.10 -6.73
CA ARG A 110 -10.48 14.27 -5.78
C ARG A 110 -9.21 14.56 -6.57
N SER A 111 -8.71 15.79 -6.53
CA SER A 111 -7.45 16.14 -7.19
C SER A 111 -6.87 17.41 -6.58
N GLY A 112 -5.55 17.61 -6.74
CA GLY A 112 -4.84 18.74 -6.14
C GLY A 112 -5.07 18.78 -4.63
N GLY A 113 -5.46 19.94 -4.10
CA GLY A 113 -5.72 20.12 -2.66
C GLY A 113 -6.87 19.28 -2.08
N ASN A 114 -7.65 18.58 -2.92
CA ASN A 114 -8.72 17.67 -2.51
C ASN A 114 -8.39 16.19 -2.79
N ALA A 115 -7.15 15.86 -3.18
CA ALA A 115 -6.71 14.49 -3.35
C ALA A 115 -6.77 13.72 -2.01
N VAL A 116 -6.86 12.39 -2.07
CA VAL A 116 -6.65 11.57 -0.86
C VAL A 116 -5.16 11.59 -0.57
N ILE A 117 -4.79 12.12 0.60
CA ILE A 117 -3.40 12.19 1.03
C ILE A 117 -3.12 11.00 1.92
N VAL A 118 -2.08 10.24 1.59
CA VAL A 118 -1.56 9.16 2.43
C VAL A 118 -0.28 9.64 3.11
N MET A 119 -0.33 9.65 4.44
CA MET A 119 0.79 10.06 5.29
C MET A 119 1.64 8.86 5.69
N GLY A 120 2.90 9.10 6.04
CA GLY A 120 3.80 8.06 6.55
C GLY A 120 3.33 7.43 7.87
N SER A 121 2.50 8.15 8.64
CA SER A 121 1.80 7.61 9.82
C SER A 121 0.69 6.60 9.49
N GLN A 122 0.50 6.25 8.21
CA GLN A 122 -0.44 5.25 7.72
C GLN A 122 0.27 4.10 7.00
N VAL A 123 1.58 3.96 7.23
CA VAL A 123 2.35 2.79 6.80
C VAL A 123 2.12 1.68 7.81
N TRP A 124 1.66 0.55 7.30
CA TRP A 124 1.41 -0.67 8.03
C TRP A 124 2.59 -1.63 7.85
N ASP A 125 2.77 -2.44 8.87
CA ASP A 125 3.60 -3.64 8.89
C ASP A 125 2.64 -4.83 8.79
N ALA A 126 2.92 -5.80 7.91
CA ALA A 126 2.04 -6.95 7.72
C ALA A 126 2.11 -7.95 8.89
N GLY A 127 3.18 -7.89 9.68
CA GLY A 127 3.49 -8.80 10.76
C GLY A 127 3.93 -10.17 10.25
N THR A 128 4.42 -10.26 9.01
CA THR A 128 4.79 -11.54 8.39
C THR A 128 6.28 -11.76 8.42
N GLU A 129 7.10 -10.71 8.27
CA GLU A 129 8.55 -10.75 8.36
C GLU A 129 9.12 -9.79 9.41
N VAL A 130 10.24 -10.17 10.04
CA VAL A 130 10.96 -9.28 10.96
C VAL A 130 11.49 -8.08 10.17
N ASN A 131 11.15 -6.88 10.63
CA ASN A 131 11.74 -5.63 10.16
C ASN A 131 13.27 -5.62 10.34
N ASP A 132 13.96 -5.88 9.25
CA ASP A 132 15.39 -5.71 9.10
C ASP A 132 15.68 -4.84 7.87
N GLU A 133 16.96 -4.61 7.61
CA GLU A 133 17.37 -3.96 6.36
C GLU A 133 18.49 -4.78 5.72
N ILE A 134 18.40 -6.11 5.89
CA ILE A 134 19.35 -7.07 5.34
C ILE A 134 19.08 -7.17 3.85
N PHE A 135 20.12 -6.95 3.04
CA PHE A 135 19.98 -6.86 1.57
C PHE A 135 19.28 -8.05 0.93
N GLU A 136 19.47 -9.26 1.47
CA GLU A 136 18.85 -10.48 0.97
C GLU A 136 17.36 -10.63 1.33
N ASN A 137 16.88 -9.87 2.33
CA ASN A 137 15.55 -9.97 2.93
C ASN A 137 14.65 -8.77 2.60
N THR A 138 15.24 -7.66 2.15
CA THR A 138 14.50 -6.41 1.88
C THR A 138 14.22 -6.27 0.39
N ALA A 139 12.95 -6.06 0.04
CA ALA A 139 12.56 -5.85 -1.34
C ALA A 139 13.09 -4.52 -1.88
N PHE A 140 13.53 -4.55 -3.14
CA PHE A 140 13.83 -3.40 -3.99
C PHE A 140 14.71 -2.30 -3.36
N LEU A 141 16.03 -2.46 -3.50
CA LEU A 141 17.02 -1.38 -3.28
C LEU A 141 17.66 -0.97 -4.61
N PRO A 142 16.93 -0.37 -5.57
CA PRO A 142 17.56 0.18 -6.76
C PRO A 142 18.50 1.30 -6.28
N ASP A 143 19.67 1.41 -6.88
CA ASP A 143 20.71 2.41 -6.56
C ASP A 143 21.74 2.05 -5.49
N MET A 144 21.66 0.89 -4.81
CA MET A 144 22.82 0.38 -4.06
C MET A 144 23.80 -0.33 -5.01
N PRO A 145 25.01 0.20 -5.25
CA PRO A 145 25.91 -0.24 -6.33
C PRO A 145 26.49 -1.65 -6.18
N ILE A 146 26.11 -2.41 -5.16
CA ILE A 146 26.68 -3.73 -4.86
C ILE A 146 25.62 -4.83 -4.61
N PHE A 147 24.34 -4.52 -4.31
CA PHE A 147 23.35 -5.55 -3.97
C PHE A 147 21.93 -5.21 -4.46
N PRO A 148 21.24 -6.10 -5.20
CA PRO A 148 19.96 -5.80 -5.86
C PRO A 148 18.71 -5.86 -4.95
N GLY A 149 18.85 -5.97 -3.63
CA GLY A 149 17.74 -6.36 -2.73
C GLY A 149 17.38 -7.85 -2.88
N GLN A 150 16.26 -8.28 -2.29
CA GLN A 150 15.77 -9.65 -2.49
C GLN A 150 15.54 -9.96 -3.97
N THR A 151 15.82 -11.20 -4.37
CA THR A 151 15.74 -11.63 -5.79
C THR A 151 14.71 -12.73 -6.03
N VAL A 152 14.12 -13.25 -4.95
CA VAL A 152 13.01 -14.20 -4.93
C VAL A 152 12.06 -13.80 -3.79
N PRO A 153 10.78 -14.18 -3.85
CA PRO A 153 9.80 -14.03 -2.76
C PRO A 153 10.23 -14.61 -1.42
N ASP A 154 9.64 -14.06 -0.35
CA ASP A 154 9.60 -14.61 1.01
C ASP A 154 11.00 -14.92 1.61
N THR A 155 11.92 -13.95 1.59
CA THR A 155 13.32 -14.16 2.01
C THR A 155 13.65 -13.69 3.42
N GLY A 156 12.81 -12.87 4.04
CA GLY A 156 12.99 -12.42 5.40
C GLY A 156 12.73 -13.49 6.45
N VAL A 157 12.92 -13.11 7.71
CA VAL A 157 12.71 -14.01 8.85
C VAL A 157 11.24 -13.95 9.24
N PRO A 158 10.46 -15.05 9.18
CA PRO A 158 9.06 -15.00 9.56
C PRO A 158 8.87 -14.65 11.04
N GLU A 159 7.93 -13.77 11.35
CA GLU A 159 7.62 -13.39 12.75
C GLU A 159 6.24 -13.83 13.25
N GLY A 160 5.27 -14.03 12.35
CA GLY A 160 3.93 -14.53 12.71
C GLY A 160 3.16 -13.58 13.63
N GLY A 161 3.34 -12.28 13.41
CA GLY A 161 2.66 -11.18 14.07
C GLY A 161 1.27 -10.90 13.51
N VAL A 162 0.86 -9.65 13.66
CA VAL A 162 -0.42 -9.11 13.18
C VAL A 162 -0.17 -7.77 12.53
N ILE A 163 -1.10 -7.32 11.69
CA ILE A 163 -0.98 -6.02 11.04
C ILE A 163 -0.99 -4.92 12.10
N GLU A 164 0.05 -4.10 12.12
CA GLU A 164 0.15 -2.94 13.01
C GLU A 164 0.82 -1.76 12.32
N LEU A 165 0.87 -0.60 12.98
CA LEU A 165 1.57 0.55 12.41
C LEU A 165 3.06 0.26 12.38
N HIS A 166 3.67 0.42 11.20
CA HIS A 166 5.07 0.13 11.03
C HIS A 166 5.92 1.08 11.89
N PRO A 167 6.90 0.55 12.65
CA PRO A 167 7.72 1.38 13.53
C PRO A 167 8.66 2.35 12.80
N GLY A 168 8.71 2.35 11.46
CA GLY A 168 9.72 3.05 10.67
C GLY A 168 10.93 2.19 10.30
N LEU A 169 11.83 2.80 9.52
CA LEU A 169 13.11 2.24 9.09
C LEU A 169 14.16 2.31 10.20
N GLN A 170 15.21 1.48 10.20
CA GLN A 170 16.27 1.51 11.20
C GLN A 170 16.97 2.88 11.26
N GLY A 171 16.98 3.50 12.44
CA GLY A 171 17.50 4.85 12.66
C GLY A 171 16.52 5.98 12.32
N SER A 172 15.29 5.65 11.92
CA SER A 172 14.20 6.63 11.78
C SER A 172 13.79 7.21 13.13
N LEU A 173 13.00 8.29 13.11
CA LEU A 173 12.41 8.88 14.31
C LEU A 173 11.53 7.87 15.08
N GLY A 174 10.80 7.01 14.38
CA GLY A 174 9.91 6.00 14.95
C GLY A 174 10.66 4.78 15.50
N PHE A 175 11.62 4.24 14.74
CA PHE A 175 12.32 3.00 15.09
C PHE A 175 13.47 3.27 16.06
N GLY A 176 14.16 4.41 15.87
CA GLY A 176 15.39 4.77 16.58
C GLY A 176 16.57 3.87 16.24
N GLY A 177 17.61 3.89 17.09
CA GLY A 177 18.79 3.05 16.94
C GLY A 177 19.82 3.58 15.95
N GLU A 178 20.69 2.69 15.46
CA GLU A 178 21.68 3.02 14.42
C GLU A 178 21.00 3.13 13.05
N VAL A 179 21.48 4.07 12.23
CA VAL A 179 20.97 4.28 10.86
C VAL A 179 21.27 3.05 10.02
N GLY A 180 20.22 2.42 9.50
CA GLY A 180 20.30 1.24 8.65
C GLY A 180 20.72 1.55 7.21
N ASN A 181 20.66 0.51 6.37
CA ASN A 181 21.05 0.59 4.96
C ASN A 181 20.12 1.52 4.15
N VAL A 182 18.82 1.51 4.43
CA VAL A 182 17.82 2.30 3.69
C VAL A 182 18.04 3.78 3.95
N LEU A 183 18.06 4.23 5.21
CA LEU A 183 18.26 5.64 5.53
C LEU A 183 19.69 6.13 5.24
N SER A 184 20.67 5.23 5.21
CA SER A 184 22.02 5.56 4.71
C SER A 184 22.02 5.88 3.22
N ALA A 185 21.24 5.15 2.41
CA ALA A 185 21.12 5.36 0.96
C ALA A 185 20.15 6.51 0.63
N PHE A 186 19.05 6.60 1.38
CA PHE A 186 17.96 7.55 1.18
C PHE A 186 17.64 8.30 2.49
N PRO A 187 18.45 9.30 2.88
CA PRO A 187 18.24 10.02 4.15
C PRO A 187 16.89 10.75 4.28
N GLY A 188 16.18 10.95 3.17
CA GLY A 188 14.84 11.54 3.15
C GLY A 188 13.69 10.54 3.16
N ALA A 189 13.96 9.23 3.30
CA ALA A 189 12.95 8.17 3.27
C ALA A 189 12.31 7.91 4.65
N ASP A 190 12.69 8.65 5.69
CA ASP A 190 12.05 8.52 7.00
C ASP A 190 10.58 8.96 6.95
N PHE A 191 9.69 7.99 6.80
CA PHE A 191 8.25 8.20 6.77
C PHE A 191 7.63 8.41 8.16
N THR A 192 8.40 8.28 9.24
CA THR A 192 7.92 8.53 10.60
C THR A 192 8.08 9.99 11.02
N GLU A 193 8.76 10.80 10.21
CA GLU A 193 8.86 12.24 10.40
C GLU A 193 7.48 12.93 10.37
N PRO A 194 7.20 13.92 11.24
CA PRO A 194 5.92 14.61 11.25
C PRO A 194 5.61 15.27 9.90
N GLY A 195 4.50 14.87 9.30
CA GLY A 195 4.05 15.43 8.02
C GLY A 195 4.64 14.75 6.79
N ALA A 196 5.34 13.62 6.94
CA ALA A 196 5.80 12.82 5.80
C ALA A 196 4.62 12.40 4.93
N LEU A 197 4.63 12.84 3.67
CA LEU A 197 3.66 12.47 2.64
C LEU A 197 4.26 11.33 1.82
N ILE A 198 3.52 10.22 1.69
CA ILE A 198 3.95 9.07 0.88
C ILE A 198 3.40 9.16 -0.53
N MET A 199 2.09 9.35 -0.65
CA MET A 199 1.44 9.41 -1.95
C MET A 199 0.14 10.22 -1.91
N GLU A 200 -0.30 10.63 -3.09
CA GLU A 200 -1.61 11.24 -3.33
C GLU A 200 -2.40 10.35 -4.29
N ILE A 201 -3.68 10.09 -3.96
CA ILE A 201 -4.61 9.42 -4.87
C ILE A 201 -5.57 10.47 -5.42
N SER A 202 -5.54 10.62 -6.74
CA SER A 202 -6.48 11.47 -7.47
C SER A 202 -7.55 10.62 -8.16
N ILE A 203 -8.80 11.06 -8.07
CA ILE A 203 -9.98 10.49 -8.72
C ILE A 203 -10.59 11.57 -9.61
N THR A 204 -10.56 11.35 -10.92
CA THR A 204 -11.09 12.29 -11.92
C THR A 204 -11.97 11.55 -12.92
N PRO A 205 -12.93 12.24 -13.58
CA PRO A 205 -13.68 11.64 -14.67
C PRO A 205 -12.74 11.14 -15.78
N GLY A 206 -13.10 10.04 -16.43
CA GLY A 206 -12.41 9.59 -17.64
C GLY A 206 -12.44 10.68 -18.72
N GLY A 207 -11.30 10.87 -19.39
CA GLY A 207 -11.15 11.80 -20.51
C GLY A 207 -11.85 11.35 -21.78
#